data_AF-A0A7W4ES39-F1
#
_entry.id   AF-A0A7W4ES39-F1
#
_cell.length_a   1.000
_cell.length_b   1.000
_cell.length_c   1.000
_cell.angle_alpha   90.00
_cell.angle_beta   90.00
_cell.angle_gamma   90.00
#
_symmetry.space_group_name_H-M   'P 1'
#
loop_
_entity.id
_entity.type
_entity.pdbx_description
1 polymer ?
#
loop_
_entity_poly.entity_id
_entity_poly.type
_entity_poly.pdbx_seq_one_letter_code
_entity_poly.pdbx_strand_id
1 'polypeptide(L)'
;LKMISIDQWGKNKWRSLSAAFYGAANMDVIATDTPDLSQTDSIFAVFRGSTSLKGENANWNWNTSTITNMGSAFSDTENFNQNIGSWDVSNVVFAGGLFNNATAFNNGDSDSIKNWNTGKMTAMNAMFQNAVKFNQPIGSWDVSKAELMSEMFNGARAFNQSLAGWRLDSLVSTTGLPNSYWSGAPRMLNNSGLSTKNYDATLISWNIQSTNSPLILGAAGLKYCTADTARKNLIKPVADGGHGWTINGDARECPKHTVVFDTQGGMAIANQEVAFTDKITAPAVPNRQGYTFAGWYTDNTFARAWNFAVDTMPDSNLTLYAKWIENPQSAATSSGASENNSSSSTKLAETGVDAGIFFSVAVAFIAVGSIAIKLIKRS
;
A
#
# COMPACT_ATOMS: atom_id res chain seq x y z
N LEU A 1 -3.81 32.21 -33.23
CA LEU A 1 -2.56 32.09 -32.43
C LEU A 1 -2.72 30.91 -31.46
N LYS A 2 -1.68 30.11 -31.24
CA LYS A 2 -1.65 29.13 -30.14
C LYS A 2 -0.79 29.74 -29.03
N MET A 3 -1.32 29.82 -27.81
CA MET A 3 -0.54 30.21 -26.64
C MET A 3 0.44 29.08 -26.31
N ILE A 4 1.72 29.41 -26.17
CA ILE A 4 2.80 28.44 -25.94
C ILE A 4 3.49 28.63 -24.59
N SER A 5 3.35 29.80 -23.95
CA SER A 5 3.94 30.04 -22.64
C SER A 5 3.21 31.12 -21.84
N ILE A 6 3.29 31.01 -20.51
CA ILE A 6 3.05 32.11 -19.57
C ILE A 6 4.39 32.51 -18.97
N ASP A 7 4.89 33.68 -19.38
CA ASP A 7 6.21 34.19 -18.98
C ASP A 7 6.13 35.12 -17.75
N GLN A 8 4.95 35.71 -17.50
CA GLN A 8 4.65 36.51 -16.31
C GLN A 8 3.13 36.58 -16.10
N TRP A 9 2.69 36.68 -14.84
CA TRP A 9 1.28 36.91 -14.48
C TRP A 9 0.93 38.40 -14.42
N GLY A 10 1.92 39.23 -14.07
CA GLY A 10 1.79 40.66 -13.90
C GLY A 10 0.98 41.06 -12.66
N LYS A 11 0.52 42.32 -12.61
CA LYS A 11 -0.19 42.90 -11.46
C LYS A 11 -1.72 42.77 -11.54
N ASN A 12 -2.22 41.99 -12.49
CA ASN A 12 -3.66 41.87 -12.72
C ASN A 12 -4.32 41.09 -11.58
N LYS A 13 -5.40 41.65 -11.02
CA LYS A 13 -6.28 40.94 -10.08
C LYS A 13 -7.23 40.07 -10.86
N TRP A 14 -7.02 38.76 -10.81
CA TRP A 14 -7.86 37.83 -11.54
C TRP A 14 -9.18 37.65 -10.79
N ARG A 15 -10.29 37.81 -11.50
CA ARG A 15 -11.64 37.49 -10.99
C ARG A 15 -11.94 35.99 -11.11
N SER A 16 -11.35 35.35 -12.11
CA SER A 16 -11.36 33.89 -12.26
C SER A 16 -10.22 33.46 -13.19
N LEU A 17 -9.67 32.27 -12.94
CA LEU A 17 -8.82 31.55 -13.90
C LEU A 17 -9.53 30.31 -14.46
N SER A 18 -10.84 30.19 -14.24
CA SER A 18 -11.59 29.02 -14.71
C SER A 18 -11.46 28.85 -16.22
N ALA A 19 -10.98 27.68 -16.64
CA ALA A 19 -10.74 27.29 -18.03
C ALA A 19 -9.84 28.25 -18.83
N ALA A 20 -9.06 29.13 -18.19
CA ALA A 20 -8.29 30.16 -18.87
C ALA A 20 -7.30 29.61 -19.91
N PHE A 21 -6.76 28.41 -19.67
CA PHE A 21 -5.83 27.72 -20.56
C PHE A 21 -6.31 26.31 -20.92
N TYR A 22 -7.63 26.09 -20.90
CA TYR A 22 -8.22 24.82 -21.29
C TYR A 22 -7.81 24.45 -22.73
N GLY A 23 -7.29 23.24 -22.91
CA GLY A 23 -6.89 22.69 -24.21
C GLY A 23 -5.62 23.33 -24.79
N ALA A 24 -4.89 24.14 -24.03
CA ALA A 24 -3.61 24.71 -24.44
C ALA A 24 -2.49 23.64 -24.41
N ALA A 25 -2.63 22.61 -25.24
CA ALA A 25 -1.82 21.38 -25.20
C ALA A 25 -0.30 21.59 -25.32
N ASN A 26 0.12 22.70 -25.93
CA ASN A 26 1.54 23.03 -26.15
C ASN A 26 2.07 24.10 -25.17
N MET A 27 1.27 24.51 -24.19
CA MET A 27 1.63 25.59 -23.28
C MET A 27 2.48 25.08 -22.12
N ASP A 28 3.45 25.89 -21.70
CA ASP A 28 4.15 25.74 -20.43
C ASP A 28 4.05 27.01 -19.57
N VAL A 29 4.36 26.92 -18.28
CA VAL A 29 4.47 28.09 -17.40
C VAL A 29 5.93 28.25 -17.01
N ILE A 30 6.49 29.42 -17.28
CA ILE A 30 7.86 29.79 -16.88
C ILE A 30 7.90 31.05 -15.99
N ALA A 31 6.72 31.59 -15.67
CA ALA A 31 6.53 32.77 -14.84
C ALA A 31 7.12 32.58 -13.43
N THR A 32 8.02 33.48 -13.05
CA THR A 32 8.64 33.51 -11.70
C THR A 32 7.85 34.37 -10.71
N ASP A 33 6.95 35.22 -11.19
CA ASP A 33 5.92 35.87 -10.38
C ASP A 33 4.72 34.94 -10.16
N THR A 34 3.80 35.34 -9.28
CA THR A 34 2.57 34.57 -8.98
C THR A 34 1.34 35.40 -9.36
N PRO A 35 0.22 34.74 -9.74
CA PRO A 35 -1.02 35.46 -10.03
C PRO A 35 -1.61 36.06 -8.75
N ASP A 36 -2.15 37.28 -8.83
CA ASP A 36 -2.99 37.84 -7.76
C ASP A 36 -4.39 37.24 -7.85
N LEU A 37 -4.64 36.23 -7.01
CA LEU A 37 -5.90 35.50 -6.89
C LEU A 37 -6.83 36.05 -5.79
N SER A 38 -6.54 37.21 -5.21
CA SER A 38 -7.32 37.78 -4.10
C SER A 38 -8.81 38.02 -4.39
N GLN A 39 -9.21 37.99 -5.67
CA GLN A 39 -10.60 38.11 -6.14
C GLN A 39 -11.09 36.87 -6.90
N THR A 40 -10.32 35.78 -6.91
CA THR A 40 -10.67 34.52 -7.56
C THR A 40 -11.22 33.54 -6.52
N ASP A 41 -12.34 32.90 -6.82
CA ASP A 41 -12.93 31.82 -6.04
C ASP A 41 -12.77 30.43 -6.71
N SER A 42 -12.38 30.42 -7.98
CA SER A 42 -12.32 29.22 -8.81
C SER A 42 -11.15 29.25 -9.80
N ILE A 43 -10.39 28.16 -9.81
CA ILE A 43 -9.40 27.82 -10.85
C ILE A 43 -9.84 26.58 -11.64
N PHE A 44 -11.15 26.30 -11.65
CA PHE A 44 -11.73 25.14 -12.33
C PHE A 44 -11.17 24.96 -13.74
N ALA A 45 -10.60 23.80 -14.03
CA ALA A 45 -10.06 23.44 -15.35
C ALA A 45 -9.03 24.42 -15.94
N VAL A 46 -8.35 25.23 -15.11
CA VAL A 46 -7.41 26.28 -15.58
C VAL A 46 -6.37 25.75 -16.58
N PHE A 47 -5.78 24.58 -16.35
CA PHE A 47 -4.79 23.95 -17.23
C PHE A 47 -5.29 22.64 -17.85
N ARG A 48 -6.59 22.35 -17.81
CA ARG A 48 -7.11 21.07 -18.31
C ARG A 48 -6.71 20.86 -19.77
N GLY A 49 -6.12 19.71 -20.10
CA GLY A 49 -5.66 19.38 -21.45
C GLY A 49 -4.36 20.07 -21.87
N SER A 50 -3.65 20.74 -20.95
CA SER A 50 -2.31 21.28 -21.20
C SER A 50 -1.26 20.17 -21.10
N THR A 51 -1.27 19.22 -22.04
CA THR A 51 -0.46 18.00 -21.97
C THR A 51 1.05 18.26 -21.92
N SER A 52 1.54 19.35 -22.51
CA SER A 52 2.96 19.74 -22.48
C SER A 52 3.37 20.54 -21.24
N LEU A 53 2.44 20.89 -20.33
CA LEU A 53 2.74 21.68 -19.14
C LEU A 53 3.72 20.95 -18.23
N LYS A 54 4.85 21.60 -17.93
CA LYS A 54 5.88 21.09 -17.00
C LYS A 54 6.01 21.98 -15.77
N GLY A 55 6.14 23.29 -15.98
CA GLY A 55 6.26 24.27 -14.91
C GLY A 55 7.57 24.28 -14.15
N GLU A 56 8.65 23.67 -14.66
CA GLU A 56 9.89 23.39 -13.90
C GLU A 56 10.57 24.65 -13.33
N ASN A 57 10.42 25.80 -13.99
CA ASN A 57 11.04 27.07 -13.57
C ASN A 57 10.03 28.07 -13.00
N ALA A 58 8.76 27.69 -12.92
CA ALA A 58 7.71 28.59 -12.49
C ALA A 58 7.56 28.63 -10.97
N ASN A 59 7.10 29.77 -10.47
CA ASN A 59 6.75 29.92 -9.06
C ASN A 59 5.33 29.42 -8.80
N TRP A 60 5.22 28.19 -8.27
CA TRP A 60 3.95 27.56 -7.93
C TRP A 60 3.42 27.92 -6.54
N ASN A 61 4.07 28.83 -5.79
CA ASN A 61 3.59 29.27 -4.47
C ASN A 61 2.46 30.30 -4.58
N TRP A 62 1.37 29.90 -5.24
CA TRP A 62 0.19 30.74 -5.41
C TRP A 62 -0.54 30.88 -4.09
N ASN A 63 -1.06 32.07 -3.80
CA ASN A 63 -1.99 32.24 -2.69
C ASN A 63 -3.37 31.75 -3.12
N THR A 64 -3.73 30.54 -2.71
CA THR A 64 -5.01 29.89 -3.03
C THR A 64 -6.05 30.02 -1.93
N SER A 65 -5.83 30.85 -0.90
CA SER A 65 -6.69 30.93 0.29
C SER A 65 -8.15 31.31 0.00
N THR A 66 -8.45 31.94 -1.15
CA THR A 66 -9.81 32.31 -1.56
C THR A 66 -10.50 31.23 -2.41
N ILE A 67 -9.78 30.20 -2.84
CA ILE A 67 -10.27 29.22 -3.81
C ILE A 67 -11.19 28.22 -3.12
N THR A 68 -12.38 28.05 -3.70
CA THR A 68 -13.39 27.07 -3.29
C THR A 68 -13.55 25.95 -4.31
N ASN A 69 -13.19 26.18 -5.58
CA ASN A 69 -13.28 25.20 -6.66
C ASN A 69 -11.94 25.05 -7.41
N MET A 70 -11.36 23.86 -7.31
CA MET A 70 -10.16 23.43 -8.04
C MET A 70 -10.45 22.30 -9.03
N GLY A 71 -11.72 21.97 -9.29
CA GLY A 71 -12.10 20.83 -10.10
C GLY A 71 -11.38 20.80 -11.44
N SER A 72 -10.78 19.65 -11.78
CA SER A 72 -10.07 19.42 -13.05
C SER A 72 -8.95 20.41 -13.40
N ALA A 73 -8.43 21.22 -12.46
CA ALA A 73 -7.46 22.27 -12.75
C ALA A 73 -6.21 21.77 -13.49
N PHE A 74 -5.75 20.55 -13.20
CA PHE A 74 -4.62 19.86 -13.84
C PHE A 74 -5.04 18.53 -14.51
N SER A 75 -6.31 18.41 -14.93
CA SER A 75 -6.73 17.23 -15.70
C SER A 75 -5.97 17.16 -17.01
N ASP A 76 -5.47 15.97 -17.36
CA ASP A 76 -4.73 15.69 -18.60
C ASP A 76 -3.43 16.51 -18.76
N THR A 77 -2.83 16.99 -17.66
CA THR A 77 -1.49 17.61 -17.66
C THR A 77 -0.41 16.54 -17.48
N GLU A 78 -0.16 15.76 -18.51
CA GLU A 78 0.63 14.52 -18.44
C GLU A 78 2.05 14.70 -17.89
N ASN A 79 2.67 15.87 -18.13
CA ASN A 79 4.05 16.17 -17.73
C ASN A 79 4.18 17.00 -16.45
N PHE A 80 3.08 17.44 -15.84
CA PHE A 80 3.13 18.30 -14.66
C PHE A 80 3.45 17.49 -13.40
N ASN A 81 4.51 17.88 -12.70
CA ASN A 81 4.92 17.26 -11.42
C ASN A 81 5.55 18.30 -10.48
N GLN A 82 5.00 19.50 -10.38
CA GLN A 82 5.61 20.52 -9.52
C GLN A 82 5.06 20.45 -8.09
N ASN A 83 5.85 20.92 -7.13
CA ASN A 83 5.46 20.98 -5.73
C ASN A 83 4.42 22.10 -5.53
N ILE A 84 3.23 21.72 -5.10
CA ILE A 84 2.08 22.59 -4.80
C ILE A 84 1.58 22.38 -3.37
N GLY A 85 2.34 21.67 -2.53
CA GLY A 85 1.91 21.41 -1.15
C GLY A 85 1.86 22.66 -0.26
N SER A 86 2.37 23.81 -0.74
CA SER A 86 2.22 25.12 -0.10
C SER A 86 0.84 25.76 -0.31
N TRP A 87 0.00 25.21 -1.20
CA TRP A 87 -1.33 25.75 -1.45
C TRP A 87 -2.23 25.62 -0.23
N ASP A 88 -2.93 26.70 0.09
CA ASP A 88 -4.01 26.69 1.07
C ASP A 88 -5.27 26.14 0.40
N VAL A 89 -5.68 24.93 0.82
CA VAL A 89 -6.89 24.26 0.36
C VAL A 89 -8.00 24.24 1.41
N SER A 90 -7.86 24.97 2.51
CA SER A 90 -8.80 24.96 3.64
C SER A 90 -10.19 25.50 3.31
N ASN A 91 -10.34 26.21 2.18
CA ASN A 91 -11.62 26.70 1.66
C ASN A 91 -12.13 25.89 0.45
N VAL A 92 -11.37 24.92 -0.04
CA VAL A 92 -11.75 24.13 -1.20
C VAL A 92 -12.87 23.16 -0.84
N VAL A 93 -13.94 23.22 -1.63
CA VAL A 93 -15.11 22.34 -1.54
C VAL A 93 -15.07 21.30 -2.68
N PHE A 94 -14.68 21.72 -3.88
CA PHE A 94 -14.65 20.89 -5.08
C PHE A 94 -13.23 20.68 -5.61
N ALA A 95 -12.73 19.44 -5.53
CA ALA A 95 -11.43 19.01 -6.07
C ALA A 95 -11.58 17.83 -7.06
N GLY A 96 -12.80 17.56 -7.54
CA GLY A 96 -13.09 16.47 -8.46
C GLY A 96 -12.24 16.55 -9.74
N GLY A 97 -11.56 15.47 -10.07
CA GLY A 97 -10.71 15.35 -11.25
C GLY A 97 -9.44 16.22 -11.24
N LEU A 98 -9.06 16.82 -10.10
CA LEU A 98 -7.97 17.81 -10.03
C LEU A 98 -6.70 17.37 -10.79
N PHE A 99 -6.28 16.12 -10.65
CA PHE A 99 -5.13 15.50 -11.33
C PHE A 99 -5.53 14.28 -12.17
N ASN A 100 -6.76 14.23 -12.70
CA ASN A 100 -7.19 13.13 -13.56
C ASN A 100 -6.27 13.05 -14.80
N ASN A 101 -5.74 11.87 -15.11
CA ASN A 101 -4.76 11.61 -16.16
C ASN A 101 -3.47 12.47 -16.08
N ALA A 102 -3.16 13.10 -14.94
CA ALA A 102 -1.87 13.76 -14.73
C ALA A 102 -0.80 12.70 -14.41
N THR A 103 -0.39 11.94 -15.42
CA THR A 103 0.37 10.69 -15.24
C THR A 103 1.70 10.85 -14.51
N ALA A 104 2.39 11.99 -14.67
CA ALA A 104 3.63 12.30 -13.98
C ALA A 104 3.46 12.87 -12.56
N PHE A 105 2.25 13.29 -12.17
CA PHE A 105 2.05 14.05 -10.95
C PHE A 105 2.32 13.22 -9.69
N ASN A 106 3.20 13.73 -8.86
CA ASN A 106 3.58 13.22 -7.55
C ASN A 106 4.03 14.37 -6.62
N ASN A 107 3.47 15.58 -6.80
CA ASN A 107 3.79 16.78 -6.01
C ASN A 107 5.29 17.17 -5.98
N GLY A 108 6.00 17.01 -7.09
CA GLY A 108 7.45 17.27 -7.15
C GLY A 108 8.24 16.38 -6.19
N ASP A 109 7.72 15.19 -5.92
CA ASP A 109 8.24 14.20 -4.98
C ASP A 109 8.36 14.71 -3.52
N SER A 110 7.79 15.88 -3.22
CA SER A 110 7.70 16.43 -1.88
C SER A 110 6.48 15.88 -1.14
N ASP A 111 6.65 15.50 0.12
CA ASP A 111 5.58 15.02 0.99
C ASP A 111 4.65 16.14 1.53
N SER A 112 4.89 17.39 1.13
CA SER A 112 4.23 18.59 1.66
C SER A 112 2.70 18.57 1.51
N ILE A 113 2.17 17.87 0.51
CA ILE A 113 0.73 17.70 0.29
C ILE A 113 0.02 17.03 1.48
N LYS A 114 0.75 16.33 2.36
CA LYS A 114 0.21 15.75 3.61
C LYS A 114 -0.37 16.79 4.57
N ASN A 115 0.06 18.05 4.43
CA ASN A 115 -0.33 19.18 5.27
C ASN A 115 -1.59 19.91 4.76
N TRP A 116 -2.14 19.51 3.62
CA TRP A 116 -3.38 20.09 3.11
C TRP A 116 -4.54 19.89 4.09
N ASN A 117 -5.25 20.99 4.38
CA ASN A 117 -6.47 20.93 5.18
C ASN A 117 -7.67 20.61 4.29
N THR A 118 -8.01 19.33 4.16
CA THR A 118 -9.07 18.83 3.28
C THR A 118 -10.47 18.82 3.92
N GLY A 119 -10.60 19.23 5.19
CA GLY A 119 -11.83 19.05 5.99
C GLY A 119 -13.07 19.86 5.55
N LYS A 120 -13.00 20.57 4.41
CA LYS A 120 -14.15 21.20 3.73
C LYS A 120 -14.49 20.56 2.38
N MET A 121 -13.64 19.70 1.85
CA MET A 121 -13.84 19.09 0.55
C MET A 121 -15.00 18.10 0.62
N THR A 122 -16.00 18.29 -0.24
CA THR A 122 -17.13 17.36 -0.38
C THR A 122 -17.01 16.51 -1.65
N ALA A 123 -16.30 17.00 -2.68
CA ALA A 123 -16.09 16.28 -3.93
C ALA A 123 -14.60 16.06 -4.24
N MET A 124 -14.17 14.79 -4.19
CA MET A 124 -12.82 14.31 -4.50
C MET A 124 -12.83 13.20 -5.58
N ASN A 125 -13.95 13.03 -6.27
CA ASN A 125 -14.12 12.02 -7.33
C ASN A 125 -13.07 12.19 -8.43
N ALA A 126 -12.46 11.09 -8.87
CA ALA A 126 -11.42 11.03 -9.89
C ALA A 126 -10.20 11.94 -9.65
N MET A 127 -9.97 12.44 -8.43
CA MET A 127 -8.93 13.42 -8.12
C MET A 127 -7.53 12.95 -8.59
N PHE A 128 -7.23 11.66 -8.49
CA PHE A 128 -5.97 11.04 -8.92
C PHE A 128 -6.21 9.87 -9.89
N GLN A 129 -7.35 9.85 -10.59
CA GLN A 129 -7.62 8.83 -11.61
C GLN A 129 -6.49 8.85 -12.66
N ASN A 130 -5.89 7.70 -12.93
CA ASN A 130 -4.75 7.53 -13.84
C ASN A 130 -3.55 8.45 -13.56
N ALA A 131 -3.41 8.99 -12.34
CA ALA A 131 -2.18 9.65 -11.89
C ALA A 131 -1.14 8.56 -11.56
N VAL A 132 -0.57 7.96 -12.61
CA VAL A 132 0.20 6.70 -12.54
C VAL A 132 1.33 6.74 -11.51
N LYS A 133 2.04 7.88 -11.39
CA LYS A 133 3.17 8.05 -10.46
C LYS A 133 2.77 8.53 -9.05
N PHE A 134 1.52 8.88 -8.82
CA PHE A 134 1.11 9.47 -7.54
C PHE A 134 1.26 8.46 -6.39
N ASN A 135 2.03 8.82 -5.37
CA ASN A 135 2.28 8.00 -4.18
C ASN A 135 2.53 8.85 -2.92
N GLN A 136 1.80 9.96 -2.76
CA GLN A 136 2.02 10.91 -1.67
C GLN A 136 1.29 10.54 -0.37
N PRO A 137 1.87 10.83 0.82
CA PRO A 137 1.33 10.39 2.11
C PRO A 137 0.10 11.20 2.54
N ILE A 138 -1.06 10.80 2.02
CA ILE A 138 -2.37 11.45 2.25
C ILE A 138 -3.21 10.78 3.36
N GLY A 139 -2.62 9.84 4.11
CA GLY A 139 -3.33 9.13 5.18
C GLY A 139 -3.79 10.04 6.33
N SER A 140 -3.22 11.24 6.45
CA SER A 140 -3.58 12.26 7.45
C SER A 140 -4.70 13.21 7.00
N TRP A 141 -5.15 13.14 5.75
CA TRP A 141 -6.22 14.00 5.26
C TRP A 141 -7.54 13.74 6.00
N ASP A 142 -8.23 14.82 6.35
CA ASP A 142 -9.59 14.74 6.86
C ASP A 142 -10.56 14.64 5.67
N VAL A 143 -11.08 13.43 5.46
CA VAL A 143 -12.09 13.14 4.43
C VAL A 143 -13.49 12.93 5.03
N SER A 144 -13.70 13.29 6.30
CA SER A 144 -14.97 13.05 7.00
C SER A 144 -16.18 13.77 6.40
N LYS A 145 -15.96 14.80 5.58
CA LYS A 145 -17.00 15.51 4.81
C LYS A 145 -17.05 15.14 3.34
N ALA A 146 -16.17 14.27 2.86
CA ALA A 146 -16.18 13.85 1.47
C ALA A 146 -17.45 13.03 1.21
N GLU A 147 -18.24 13.46 0.24
CA GLU A 147 -19.46 12.80 -0.22
C GLU A 147 -19.19 11.96 -1.46
N LEU A 148 -18.28 12.43 -2.32
CA LEU A 148 -17.97 11.87 -3.64
C LEU A 148 -16.48 11.55 -3.77
N MET A 149 -16.13 10.26 -3.87
CA MET A 149 -14.77 9.75 -4.08
C MET A 149 -14.73 8.65 -5.16
N SER A 150 -15.76 8.58 -6.02
CA SER A 150 -15.77 7.66 -7.17
C SER A 150 -14.48 7.79 -7.99
N GLU A 151 -13.88 6.67 -8.37
CA GLU A 151 -12.66 6.60 -9.21
C GLU A 151 -11.42 7.36 -8.67
N MET A 152 -11.39 7.79 -7.41
CA MET A 152 -10.34 8.67 -6.86
C MET A 152 -8.90 8.21 -7.14
N PHE A 153 -8.60 6.91 -7.00
CA PHE A 153 -7.29 6.31 -7.28
C PHE A 153 -7.34 5.27 -8.40
N ASN A 154 -8.40 5.29 -9.23
CA ASN A 154 -8.54 4.31 -10.30
C ASN A 154 -7.36 4.42 -11.28
N GLY A 155 -6.54 3.39 -11.38
CA GLY A 155 -5.34 3.40 -12.24
C GLY A 155 -4.14 4.19 -11.68
N ALA A 156 -4.17 4.64 -10.42
CA ALA A 156 -3.00 5.22 -9.74
C ALA A 156 -2.01 4.10 -9.32
N ARG A 157 -1.27 3.58 -10.30
CA ARG A 157 -0.50 2.32 -10.17
C ARG A 157 0.66 2.37 -9.17
N ALA A 158 1.21 3.55 -8.88
CA ALA A 158 2.25 3.71 -7.86
C ALA A 158 1.68 3.96 -6.45
N PHE A 159 0.37 4.19 -6.31
CA PHE A 159 -0.22 4.60 -5.05
C PHE A 159 -0.22 3.47 -4.02
N ASN A 160 0.66 3.57 -3.02
CA ASN A 160 0.83 2.57 -1.97
C ASN A 160 0.93 3.24 -0.58
N GLN A 161 -0.09 4.00 -0.21
CA GLN A 161 -0.18 4.69 1.08
C GLN A 161 -1.33 4.15 1.92
N SER A 162 -1.18 4.15 3.24
CA SER A 162 -2.24 3.69 4.13
C SER A 162 -3.42 4.66 4.12
N LEU A 163 -4.64 4.12 3.96
CA LEU A 163 -5.91 4.85 4.06
C LEU A 163 -6.66 4.52 5.37
N ALA A 164 -6.02 3.81 6.29
CA ALA A 164 -6.64 3.31 7.53
C ALA A 164 -7.23 4.42 8.41
N GLY A 165 -6.66 5.63 8.37
CA GLY A 165 -7.12 6.78 9.14
C GLY A 165 -8.33 7.52 8.56
N TRP A 166 -8.74 7.19 7.33
CA TRP A 166 -9.84 7.89 6.66
C TRP A 166 -11.19 7.50 7.24
N ARG A 167 -12.05 8.51 7.43
CA ARG A 167 -13.42 8.38 7.91
C ARG A 167 -14.42 8.50 6.76
N LEU A 168 -15.29 7.51 6.61
CA LEU A 168 -16.15 7.39 5.43
C LEU A 168 -17.64 7.71 5.69
N ASP A 169 -17.96 8.29 6.85
CA ASP A 169 -19.36 8.44 7.27
C ASP A 169 -20.20 9.32 6.34
N SER A 170 -19.62 10.32 5.67
CA SER A 170 -20.35 11.23 4.76
C SER A 170 -20.50 10.72 3.31
N LEU A 171 -19.93 9.56 2.96
CA LEU A 171 -20.02 9.07 1.59
C LEU A 171 -21.47 8.78 1.17
N VAL A 172 -21.87 9.31 0.01
CA VAL A 172 -23.23 9.14 -0.53
C VAL A 172 -23.27 7.90 -1.43
N SER A 173 -24.03 6.87 -1.04
CA SER A 173 -24.31 5.71 -1.90
C SER A 173 -25.59 5.97 -2.72
N THR A 174 -25.45 6.23 -4.01
CA THR A 174 -26.61 6.37 -4.91
C THR A 174 -27.05 4.99 -5.40
N THR A 175 -27.96 4.36 -4.65
CA THR A 175 -28.59 3.10 -5.05
C THR A 175 -29.30 3.26 -6.41
N GLY A 176 -29.09 2.32 -7.33
CA GLY A 176 -29.66 2.36 -8.69
C GLY A 176 -28.78 2.95 -9.79
N LEU A 177 -27.68 3.63 -9.45
CA LEU A 177 -26.65 4.09 -10.41
C LEU A 177 -25.24 3.65 -9.97
N PRO A 178 -24.94 2.34 -9.93
CA PRO A 178 -23.75 1.78 -9.27
C PRO A 178 -22.39 2.15 -9.91
N ASN A 179 -22.38 3.00 -10.94
CA ASN A 179 -21.19 3.48 -11.65
C ASN A 179 -21.27 4.99 -11.96
N SER A 180 -22.05 5.76 -11.19
CA SER A 180 -22.16 7.20 -11.37
C SER A 180 -20.95 7.93 -10.79
N TYR A 181 -20.53 9.00 -11.46
CA TYR A 181 -19.58 9.96 -10.89
C TYR A 181 -20.07 10.58 -9.57
N TRP A 182 -21.38 10.60 -9.35
CA TRP A 182 -22.06 11.15 -8.17
C TRP A 182 -22.23 10.15 -7.03
N SER A 183 -21.40 9.12 -6.97
CA SER A 183 -21.42 8.10 -5.93
C SER A 183 -20.17 8.15 -5.05
N GLY A 184 -20.30 7.59 -3.84
CA GLY A 184 -19.28 7.65 -2.79
C GLY A 184 -17.96 7.00 -3.16
N ALA A 185 -17.90 5.69 -3.39
CA ALA A 185 -16.65 4.98 -3.67
C ALA A 185 -16.62 3.97 -4.85
N PRO A 186 -17.55 3.97 -5.84
CA PRO A 186 -17.40 3.07 -6.99
C PRO A 186 -16.05 3.23 -7.67
N ARG A 187 -15.38 2.09 -7.92
CA ARG A 187 -14.07 2.01 -8.59
C ARG A 187 -12.95 2.82 -7.93
N MET A 188 -13.14 3.29 -6.68
CA MET A 188 -12.21 4.20 -6.00
C MET A 188 -10.78 3.66 -5.97
N LEU A 189 -10.58 2.36 -5.77
CA LEU A 189 -9.27 1.73 -5.63
C LEU A 189 -8.90 0.79 -6.79
N ASN A 190 -9.71 0.73 -7.85
CA ASN A 190 -9.48 -0.16 -8.99
C ASN A 190 -8.09 0.09 -9.60
N ASN A 191 -7.30 -0.98 -9.78
CA ASN A 191 -5.98 -0.94 -10.41
C ASN A 191 -5.01 0.07 -9.76
N SER A 192 -5.20 0.38 -8.48
CA SER A 192 -4.25 1.15 -7.68
C SER A 192 -3.07 0.29 -7.24
N GLY A 193 -1.98 0.93 -6.83
CA GLY A 193 -0.75 0.26 -6.35
C GLY A 193 -0.78 -0.22 -4.91
N LEU A 194 -1.95 -0.27 -4.26
CA LEU A 194 -2.03 -0.59 -2.83
C LEU A 194 -1.48 -1.99 -2.57
N SER A 195 -0.42 -2.07 -1.77
CA SER A 195 0.10 -3.35 -1.29
C SER A 195 -0.92 -4.07 -0.41
N THR A 196 -0.80 -5.39 -0.32
CA THR A 196 -1.63 -6.22 0.57
C THR A 196 -1.64 -5.70 2.00
N LYS A 197 -0.49 -5.24 2.52
CA LYS A 197 -0.38 -4.67 3.86
C LYS A 197 -1.22 -3.40 4.04
N ASN A 198 -1.14 -2.46 3.10
CA ASN A 198 -1.89 -1.21 3.18
C ASN A 198 -3.39 -1.45 2.95
N TYR A 199 -3.74 -2.33 2.01
CA TYR A 199 -5.15 -2.67 1.77
C TYR A 199 -5.77 -3.43 2.94
N ASP A 200 -5.02 -4.36 3.56
CA ASP A 200 -5.45 -5.04 4.79
C ASP A 200 -5.73 -4.03 5.91
N ALA A 201 -4.80 -3.11 6.16
CA ALA A 201 -4.97 -2.07 7.18
C ALA A 201 -6.20 -1.20 6.90
N THR A 202 -6.42 -0.83 5.63
CA THR A 202 -7.61 -0.08 5.20
C THR A 202 -8.90 -0.84 5.50
N LEU A 203 -9.01 -2.10 5.09
CA LEU A 203 -10.21 -2.91 5.33
C LEU A 203 -10.47 -3.15 6.81
N ILE A 204 -9.42 -3.42 7.60
CA ILE A 204 -9.53 -3.63 9.05
C ILE A 204 -10.05 -2.36 9.74
N SER A 205 -9.47 -1.20 9.42
CA SER A 205 -9.88 0.06 10.02
C SER A 205 -11.26 0.54 9.56
N TRP A 206 -11.67 0.25 8.32
CA TRP A 206 -13.01 0.62 7.85
C TRP A 206 -14.10 -0.30 8.42
N ASN A 207 -13.77 -1.55 8.74
CA ASN A 207 -14.70 -2.49 9.35
C ASN A 207 -15.20 -2.09 10.74
N ILE A 208 -14.49 -1.20 11.45
CA ILE A 208 -14.92 -0.69 12.77
C ILE A 208 -15.68 0.63 12.69
N GLN A 209 -15.91 1.17 11.48
CA GLN A 209 -16.62 2.44 11.28
C GLN A 209 -18.10 2.20 10.99
N SER A 210 -18.93 3.19 11.28
CA SER A 210 -20.32 3.23 10.84
C SER A 210 -20.43 4.16 9.63
N THR A 211 -21.04 3.69 8.54
CA THR A 211 -21.36 4.52 7.37
C THR A 211 -22.86 4.82 7.32
N ASN A 212 -23.25 5.93 6.69
CA ASN A 212 -24.66 6.30 6.54
C ASN A 212 -25.46 5.32 5.66
N SER A 213 -24.77 4.58 4.80
CA SER A 213 -25.35 3.56 3.94
C SER A 213 -24.31 2.51 3.53
N PRO A 214 -24.72 1.32 3.07
CA PRO A 214 -23.80 0.36 2.48
C PRO A 214 -23.08 0.95 1.26
N LEU A 215 -21.76 0.81 1.24
CA LEU A 215 -20.92 1.36 0.18
C LEU A 215 -20.69 0.36 -0.96
N ILE A 216 -20.52 0.89 -2.16
CA ILE A 216 -19.95 0.15 -3.30
C ILE A 216 -18.49 0.58 -3.43
N LEU A 217 -17.57 -0.34 -3.18
CA LEU A 217 -16.13 -0.14 -3.29
C LEU A 217 -15.58 -0.97 -4.45
N GLY A 218 -14.96 -0.30 -5.42
CA GLY A 218 -14.17 -1.01 -6.43
C GLY A 218 -12.73 -1.15 -5.97
N ALA A 219 -12.23 -2.39 -5.97
CA ALA A 219 -10.90 -2.77 -5.56
C ALA A 219 -10.25 -3.75 -6.57
N ALA A 220 -10.61 -3.63 -7.86
CA ALA A 220 -10.11 -4.49 -8.92
C ALA A 220 -8.57 -4.57 -8.91
N GLY A 221 -8.03 -5.78 -8.89
CA GLY A 221 -6.59 -6.02 -8.93
C GLY A 221 -5.89 -5.94 -7.56
N LEU A 222 -6.60 -5.57 -6.49
CA LEU A 222 -6.05 -5.57 -5.14
C LEU A 222 -6.11 -6.96 -4.50
N LYS A 223 -5.19 -7.18 -3.56
CA LYS A 223 -5.05 -8.43 -2.81
C LYS A 223 -5.09 -8.13 -1.32
N TYR A 224 -5.79 -8.96 -0.56
CA TYR A 224 -5.85 -8.88 0.90
C TYR A 224 -5.46 -10.23 1.51
N CYS A 225 -5.02 -10.25 2.76
CA CYS A 225 -4.70 -11.48 3.48
C CYS A 225 -5.24 -11.46 4.91
N THR A 226 -4.65 -10.62 5.77
CA THR A 226 -4.98 -10.55 7.20
C THR A 226 -6.33 -9.88 7.47
N ALA A 227 -6.87 -9.14 6.50
CA ALA A 227 -8.19 -8.52 6.61
C ALA A 227 -9.36 -9.46 6.29
N ASP A 228 -9.17 -10.77 6.15
CA ASP A 228 -10.23 -11.70 5.75
C ASP A 228 -11.50 -11.58 6.60
N THR A 229 -11.37 -11.56 7.93
CA THR A 229 -12.50 -11.35 8.85
C THR A 229 -13.16 -9.98 8.65
N ALA A 230 -12.36 -8.92 8.54
CA ALA A 230 -12.85 -7.56 8.36
C ALA A 230 -13.62 -7.42 7.04
N ARG A 231 -13.06 -7.93 5.94
CA ARG A 231 -13.68 -7.93 4.62
C ARG A 231 -14.98 -8.73 4.61
N LYS A 232 -15.00 -9.93 5.21
CA LYS A 232 -16.22 -10.73 5.36
C LYS A 232 -17.32 -9.97 6.09
N ASN A 233 -16.97 -9.26 7.16
CA ASN A 233 -17.93 -8.44 7.90
C ASN A 233 -18.40 -7.19 7.13
N LEU A 234 -17.51 -6.56 6.34
CA LEU A 234 -17.88 -5.46 5.45
C LEU A 234 -18.93 -5.87 4.42
N ILE A 235 -18.78 -7.03 3.78
CA ILE A 235 -19.75 -7.48 2.76
C ILE A 235 -20.98 -8.21 3.33
N LYS A 236 -20.92 -8.64 4.60
CA LYS A 236 -22.01 -9.35 5.24
C LYS A 236 -23.25 -8.45 5.26
N PRO A 237 -24.45 -8.95 4.89
CA PRO A 237 -25.66 -8.14 4.89
C PRO A 237 -25.93 -7.45 6.24
N VAL A 238 -26.51 -6.24 6.18
CA VAL A 238 -26.89 -5.49 7.39
C VAL A 238 -27.87 -6.27 8.26
N ALA A 239 -28.80 -7.03 7.64
CA ALA A 239 -29.75 -7.88 8.35
C ALA A 239 -29.08 -8.97 9.21
N ASP A 240 -27.86 -9.37 8.86
CA ASP A 240 -27.08 -10.37 9.61
C ASP A 240 -26.05 -9.72 10.55
N GLY A 241 -26.10 -8.40 10.74
CA GLY A 241 -25.16 -7.63 11.58
C GLY A 241 -23.82 -7.31 10.94
N GLY A 242 -23.73 -7.32 9.60
CA GLY A 242 -22.59 -6.80 8.85
C GLY A 242 -22.81 -5.38 8.32
N HIS A 243 -21.96 -4.90 7.41
CA HIS A 243 -22.07 -3.56 6.82
C HIS A 243 -22.83 -3.51 5.48
N GLY A 244 -23.05 -4.65 4.83
CA GLY A 244 -23.76 -4.78 3.56
C GLY A 244 -23.05 -4.19 2.35
N TRP A 245 -21.74 -3.91 2.44
CA TRP A 245 -20.98 -3.31 1.35
C TRP A 245 -20.90 -4.27 0.14
N THR A 246 -20.73 -3.68 -1.03
CA THR A 246 -20.31 -4.40 -2.23
C THR A 246 -18.85 -4.08 -2.51
N ILE A 247 -17.96 -5.06 -2.35
CA ILE A 247 -16.53 -4.93 -2.69
C ILE A 247 -16.25 -5.78 -3.94
N ASN A 248 -15.85 -5.13 -5.03
CA ASN A 248 -15.67 -5.76 -6.34
C ASN A 248 -14.20 -5.83 -6.76
N GLY A 249 -13.75 -7.03 -7.15
CA GLY A 249 -12.53 -7.25 -7.92
C GLY A 249 -11.24 -7.44 -7.12
N ASP A 250 -11.30 -7.40 -5.79
CA ASP A 250 -10.20 -7.85 -4.93
C ASP A 250 -10.25 -9.37 -4.72
N ALA A 251 -9.14 -9.94 -4.25
CA ALA A 251 -9.06 -11.36 -3.93
C ALA A 251 -8.18 -11.62 -2.70
N ARG A 252 -8.50 -12.67 -1.94
CA ARG A 252 -7.63 -13.13 -0.86
C ARG A 252 -6.40 -13.79 -1.44
N GLU A 253 -5.22 -13.34 -1.05
CA GLU A 253 -3.94 -13.93 -1.43
C GLU A 253 -2.94 -13.74 -0.31
N CYS A 254 -2.52 -14.85 0.28
CA CYS A 254 -1.59 -14.89 1.40
C CYS A 254 -0.30 -15.62 0.97
N PRO A 255 0.89 -15.19 1.46
CA PRO A 255 2.14 -15.92 1.24
C PRO A 255 2.01 -17.38 1.69
N LYS A 256 2.58 -18.31 0.93
CA LYS A 256 2.65 -19.73 1.31
C LYS A 256 3.97 -20.03 1.99
N HIS A 257 3.90 -20.85 3.03
CA HIS A 257 5.05 -21.28 3.81
C HIS A 257 5.06 -22.81 3.91
N THR A 258 6.25 -23.37 4.11
CA THR A 258 6.44 -24.81 4.25
C THR A 258 6.20 -25.25 5.70
N VAL A 259 5.44 -26.33 5.85
CA VAL A 259 5.30 -27.09 7.10
C VAL A 259 6.12 -28.36 6.98
N VAL A 260 7.11 -28.51 7.84
CA VAL A 260 7.93 -29.70 7.97
C VAL A 260 7.41 -30.54 9.13
N PHE A 261 7.18 -31.82 8.89
CA PHE A 261 6.79 -32.79 9.93
C PHE A 261 8.00 -33.61 10.34
N ASP A 262 8.68 -33.19 11.40
CA ASP A 262 9.78 -33.94 11.99
C ASP A 262 9.21 -35.06 12.86
N THR A 263 9.28 -36.29 12.33
CA THR A 263 8.68 -37.47 12.95
C THR A 263 9.49 -38.00 14.13
N GLN A 264 10.66 -37.41 14.45
CA GLN A 264 11.50 -37.79 15.58
C GLN A 264 11.75 -39.31 15.65
N GLY A 265 12.17 -39.88 14.52
CA GLY A 265 12.44 -41.32 14.36
C GLY A 265 11.24 -42.18 13.96
N GLY A 266 10.07 -41.59 13.70
CA GLY A 266 8.95 -42.27 13.02
C GLY A 266 9.10 -42.29 11.49
N MET A 267 8.20 -42.99 10.79
CA MET A 267 8.16 -42.97 9.32
C MET A 267 7.99 -41.54 8.79
N ALA A 268 8.74 -41.17 7.75
CA ALA A 268 8.72 -39.84 7.16
C ALA A 268 7.32 -39.43 6.66
N ILE A 269 6.97 -38.17 6.87
CA ILE A 269 5.73 -37.56 6.40
C ILE A 269 6.08 -36.45 5.41
N ALA A 270 5.33 -36.37 4.30
CA ALA A 270 5.53 -35.33 3.31
C ALA A 270 5.24 -33.94 3.90
N ASN A 271 6.07 -32.97 3.54
CA ASN A 271 5.86 -31.57 3.89
C ASN A 271 4.59 -31.03 3.23
N GLN A 272 3.99 -30.00 3.84
CA GLN A 272 2.86 -29.28 3.27
C GLN A 272 3.25 -27.84 2.93
N GLU A 273 2.64 -27.27 1.91
CA GLU A 273 2.65 -25.83 1.66
C GLU A 273 1.30 -25.25 2.04
N VAL A 274 1.29 -24.34 3.03
CA VAL A 274 0.06 -23.77 3.59
C VAL A 274 0.17 -22.25 3.55
N ALA A 275 -0.92 -21.58 3.16
CA ALA A 275 -0.94 -20.11 3.13
C ALA A 275 -0.97 -19.54 4.56
N PHE A 276 -0.29 -18.42 4.77
CA PHE A 276 -0.33 -17.66 6.01
C PHE A 276 -1.78 -17.43 6.44
N THR A 277 -2.06 -17.61 7.73
CA THR A 277 -3.39 -17.57 8.37
C THR A 277 -4.36 -18.71 8.05
N ASP A 278 -4.03 -19.62 7.12
CA ASP A 278 -4.84 -20.83 6.89
C ASP A 278 -4.53 -21.93 7.91
N LYS A 279 -5.44 -22.89 8.07
CA LYS A 279 -5.22 -24.07 8.91
C LYS A 279 -4.40 -25.12 8.17
N ILE A 280 -3.46 -25.73 8.87
CA ILE A 280 -2.68 -26.87 8.37
C ILE A 280 -3.59 -28.10 8.38
N THR A 281 -3.52 -28.94 7.34
CA THR A 281 -4.23 -30.23 7.35
C THR A 281 -3.45 -31.22 8.21
N ALA A 282 -4.08 -31.85 9.21
CA ALA A 282 -3.42 -32.85 10.03
C ALA A 282 -2.91 -34.01 9.16
N PRO A 283 -1.63 -34.42 9.25
CA PRO A 283 -1.13 -35.56 8.51
C PRO A 283 -1.68 -36.86 9.08
N ALA A 284 -1.52 -37.96 8.34
CA ALA A 284 -1.75 -39.29 8.90
C ALA A 284 -0.91 -39.50 10.17
N VAL A 285 -1.46 -40.19 11.17
CA VAL A 285 -0.75 -40.47 12.42
C VAL A 285 0.53 -41.24 12.11
N PRO A 286 1.72 -40.72 12.46
CA PRO A 286 2.97 -41.41 12.18
C PRO A 286 3.06 -42.71 12.99
N ASN A 287 3.84 -43.67 12.49
CA ASN A 287 4.17 -44.90 13.21
C ASN A 287 5.65 -44.90 13.61
N ARG A 288 5.93 -45.32 14.84
CA ARG A 288 7.25 -45.63 15.37
C ARG A 288 7.16 -46.89 16.24
N GLN A 289 7.87 -47.94 15.85
CA GLN A 289 7.84 -49.23 16.55
C GLN A 289 8.24 -49.08 18.01
N GLY A 290 7.43 -49.62 18.93
CA GLY A 290 7.66 -49.56 20.38
C GLY A 290 7.17 -48.28 21.06
N TYR A 291 6.54 -47.36 20.32
CA TYR A 291 6.05 -46.09 20.86
C TYR A 291 4.59 -45.82 20.46
N THR A 292 3.89 -45.01 21.26
CA THR A 292 2.57 -44.44 20.97
C THR A 292 2.74 -42.96 20.65
N PHE A 293 2.10 -42.50 19.57
CA PHE A 293 2.12 -41.10 19.16
C PHE A 293 1.30 -40.23 20.11
N ALA A 294 1.91 -39.17 20.66
CA ALA A 294 1.30 -38.30 21.66
C ALA A 294 0.87 -36.93 21.09
N GLY A 295 1.24 -36.60 19.86
CA GLY A 295 0.86 -35.36 19.20
C GLY A 295 2.02 -34.62 18.54
N TRP A 296 1.67 -33.53 17.86
CA TRP A 296 2.60 -32.61 17.21
C TRP A 296 2.85 -31.40 18.09
N TYR A 297 4.10 -30.93 18.14
CA TYR A 297 4.53 -29.80 18.97
C TYR A 297 5.34 -28.81 18.16
N THR A 298 5.39 -27.54 18.58
CA THR A 298 6.10 -26.48 17.85
C THR A 298 7.60 -26.46 18.07
N ASP A 299 8.10 -27.26 19.00
CA ASP A 299 9.49 -27.32 19.41
C ASP A 299 9.83 -28.72 19.95
N ASN A 300 11.13 -29.00 20.05
CA ASN A 300 11.67 -30.27 20.55
C ASN A 300 11.63 -30.42 22.08
N THR A 301 11.31 -29.36 22.82
CA THR A 301 11.08 -29.43 24.28
C THR A 301 9.64 -29.85 24.61
N PHE A 302 8.78 -29.91 23.59
CA PHE A 302 7.37 -30.27 23.68
C PHE A 302 6.58 -29.33 24.60
N ALA A 303 6.94 -28.05 24.64
CA ALA A 303 6.31 -27.05 25.51
C ALA A 303 4.90 -26.65 25.03
N ARG A 304 4.71 -26.49 23.71
CA ARG A 304 3.42 -26.15 23.10
C ARG A 304 2.99 -27.20 22.07
N ALA A 305 1.88 -27.87 22.36
CA ALA A 305 1.21 -28.74 21.40
C ALA A 305 0.57 -27.91 20.28
N TRP A 306 0.69 -28.38 19.03
CA TRP A 306 -0.01 -27.82 17.90
C TRP A 306 -1.43 -28.40 17.82
N ASN A 307 -2.41 -27.52 17.67
CA ASN A 307 -3.81 -27.88 17.53
C ASN A 307 -4.33 -27.49 16.14
N PHE A 308 -4.39 -28.47 15.23
CA PHE A 308 -4.83 -28.29 13.85
C PHE A 308 -6.27 -27.73 13.70
N ALA A 309 -7.10 -27.78 14.75
CA ALA A 309 -8.44 -27.23 14.72
C ALA A 309 -8.49 -25.72 14.99
N VAL A 310 -7.48 -25.14 15.66
CA VAL A 310 -7.47 -23.73 16.08
C VAL A 310 -6.27 -22.95 15.59
N ASP A 311 -5.10 -23.59 15.53
CA ASP A 311 -3.86 -22.94 15.13
C ASP A 311 -3.84 -22.72 13.62
N THR A 312 -3.28 -21.59 13.22
CA THR A 312 -3.12 -21.19 11.83
C THR A 312 -1.65 -21.03 11.48
N MET A 313 -1.34 -21.20 10.20
CA MET A 313 0.01 -21.10 9.68
C MET A 313 0.61 -19.71 9.97
N PRO A 314 1.78 -19.62 10.63
CA PRO A 314 2.47 -18.35 10.84
C PRO A 314 3.04 -17.79 9.52
N ASP A 315 3.49 -16.54 9.53
CA ASP A 315 4.13 -15.91 8.37
C ASP A 315 5.61 -16.32 8.24
N SER A 316 5.88 -17.63 8.36
CA SER A 316 7.21 -18.23 8.21
C SER A 316 7.08 -19.75 8.09
N ASN A 317 8.14 -20.41 7.62
CA ASN A 317 8.22 -21.87 7.65
C ASN A 317 8.08 -22.41 9.08
N LEU A 318 7.33 -23.50 9.23
CA LEU A 318 7.03 -24.13 10.51
C LEU A 318 7.57 -25.55 10.52
N THR A 319 8.20 -25.95 11.61
CA THR A 319 8.50 -27.37 11.88
C THR A 319 7.66 -27.85 13.04
N LEU A 320 6.95 -28.96 12.84
CA LEU A 320 6.19 -29.65 13.88
C LEU A 320 6.92 -30.94 14.25
N TYR A 321 7.12 -31.15 15.55
CA TYR A 321 7.87 -32.27 16.10
C TYR A 321 6.92 -33.30 16.70
N ALA A 322 7.07 -34.57 16.31
CA ALA A 322 6.30 -35.67 16.84
C ALA A 322 6.77 -36.03 18.26
N LYS A 323 5.84 -36.03 19.23
CA LYS A 323 6.10 -36.56 20.58
C LYS A 323 5.69 -38.02 20.66
N TRP A 324 6.51 -38.80 21.35
CA TRP A 324 6.34 -40.25 21.51
C TRP A 324 6.32 -40.63 22.99
N ILE A 325 5.49 -41.62 23.34
CA ILE A 325 5.47 -42.27 24.65
C ILE A 325 5.90 -43.72 24.45
N GLU A 326 6.88 -44.21 25.21
CA GLU A 326 7.31 -45.61 25.14
C GLU A 326 6.17 -46.54 25.54
N ASN A 327 5.94 -47.58 24.74
CA ASN A 327 4.96 -48.59 25.06
C ASN A 327 5.50 -49.46 26.19
N PRO A 328 4.66 -49.90 27.15
CA PRO A 328 5.09 -50.80 28.20
C PRO A 328 5.65 -52.09 27.59
N GLN A 329 6.85 -52.49 28.03
CA GLN A 329 7.47 -53.76 27.65
C GLN A 329 6.52 -54.90 28.03
N SER A 330 6.14 -55.76 27.07
CA SER A 330 5.53 -57.03 27.44
C SER A 330 6.54 -57.79 28.28
N ALA A 331 6.14 -58.27 29.46
CA ALA A 331 6.98 -59.09 30.32
C ALA A 331 7.41 -60.36 29.57
N ALA A 332 8.56 -60.30 28.89
CA ALA A 332 9.29 -61.46 28.44
C ALA A 332 9.95 -62.05 29.69
N THR A 333 9.56 -63.27 30.01
CA THR A 333 10.18 -64.13 30.99
C THR A 333 11.70 -64.18 30.79
N SER A 334 12.39 -64.04 31.92
CA SER A 334 13.84 -64.10 32.10
C SER A 334 14.53 -65.27 31.41
N SER A 335 15.75 -65.05 30.90
CA SER A 335 16.95 -65.74 31.42
C SER A 335 18.25 -65.20 30.80
N GLY A 336 19.30 -65.14 31.62
CA GLY A 336 20.68 -65.29 31.14
C GLY A 336 21.56 -64.05 31.18
N ALA A 337 22.35 -63.95 32.25
CA ALA A 337 23.40 -62.96 32.50
C ALA A 337 24.60 -63.05 31.52
N SER A 338 25.36 -61.95 31.40
CA SER A 338 26.79 -61.92 31.77
C SER A 338 27.37 -60.52 31.58
N GLU A 339 28.09 -60.09 32.61
CA GLU A 339 28.98 -58.93 32.69
C GLU A 339 30.20 -59.07 31.75
N ASN A 340 30.78 -57.94 31.31
CA ASN A 340 32.20 -57.59 31.58
C ASN A 340 32.66 -56.28 30.89
N ASN A 341 32.87 -55.25 31.72
CA ASN A 341 34.12 -54.50 31.99
C ASN A 341 34.95 -53.77 30.90
N SER A 342 35.44 -52.57 31.31
CA SER A 342 36.64 -51.80 30.87
C SER A 342 36.56 -51.03 29.54
N SER A 343 37.16 -49.83 29.33
CA SER A 343 37.84 -48.79 30.12
C SER A 343 38.13 -47.61 29.16
N SER A 344 37.82 -46.36 29.55
CA SER A 344 38.70 -45.18 29.70
C SER A 344 39.68 -44.77 28.59
N SER A 345 39.47 -43.52 28.12
CA SER A 345 40.46 -42.49 27.71
C SER A 345 41.27 -42.73 26.42
N THR A 346 41.50 -41.76 25.52
CA THR A 346 42.13 -40.45 25.76
C THR A 346 41.96 -39.51 24.56
N LYS A 347 42.04 -38.22 24.87
CA LYS A 347 42.06 -37.03 24.02
C LYS A 347 43.52 -36.73 23.63
N LEU A 348 43.78 -36.30 22.39
CA LEU A 348 45.02 -35.60 22.02
C LEU A 348 44.69 -34.50 21.01
N ALA A 349 45.21 -33.30 21.29
CA ALA A 349 45.12 -32.08 20.51
C ALA A 349 46.53 -31.65 20.07
N GLU A 350 46.56 -30.57 19.26
CA GLU A 350 47.72 -29.74 18.85
C GLU A 350 48.55 -30.28 17.68
N THR A 351 49.12 -29.48 16.77
CA THR A 351 49.25 -28.01 16.55
C THR A 351 49.73 -27.80 15.10
N GLY A 352 49.58 -26.58 14.56
CA GLY A 352 50.21 -26.20 13.29
C GLY A 352 49.94 -24.75 12.88
N VAL A 353 50.96 -23.91 13.08
CA VAL A 353 51.03 -22.45 12.89
C VAL A 353 51.52 -22.13 11.46
N ASP A 354 51.04 -21.08 10.79
CA ASP A 354 51.76 -19.78 10.63
C ASP A 354 51.54 -18.96 9.33
N ALA A 355 51.50 -17.64 9.57
CA ALA A 355 51.95 -16.46 8.83
C ALA A 355 51.63 -16.17 7.35
N GLY A 356 51.16 -14.93 7.12
CA GLY A 356 51.36 -14.13 5.91
C GLY A 356 50.69 -12.75 5.98
N ILE A 357 51.49 -11.68 6.17
CA ILE A 357 51.10 -10.26 6.36
C ILE A 357 51.42 -9.43 5.09
N PHE A 358 50.78 -8.24 4.99
CA PHE A 358 51.12 -6.96 4.29
C PHE A 358 50.31 -6.64 3.01
N PHE A 359 49.91 -5.40 2.65
CA PHE A 359 50.22 -4.02 3.05
C PHE A 359 49.00 -3.07 2.80
N SER A 360 49.03 -1.88 3.41
CA SER A 360 48.10 -0.74 3.34
C SER A 360 48.33 0.20 2.13
N VAL A 361 47.36 1.10 1.85
CA VAL A 361 47.46 2.59 1.78
C VAL A 361 46.25 3.21 1.04
N ALA A 362 45.76 4.34 1.58
CA ALA A 362 44.72 5.21 1.05
C ALA A 362 45.31 6.42 0.29
N VAL A 363 44.58 6.99 -0.68
CA VAL A 363 44.68 8.43 -1.07
C VAL A 363 43.31 8.92 -1.58
N ALA A 364 42.94 10.13 -1.16
CA ALA A 364 41.79 10.93 -1.62
C ALA A 364 42.20 11.96 -2.69
N PHE A 365 41.26 12.38 -3.55
CA PHE A 365 41.30 13.69 -4.23
C PHE A 365 39.88 14.24 -4.48
N ILE A 366 39.72 15.53 -4.21
CA ILE A 366 38.60 16.40 -4.59
C ILE A 366 39.02 17.18 -5.84
N ALA A 367 38.13 17.38 -6.81
CA ALA A 367 38.07 18.60 -7.63
C ALA A 367 36.73 18.71 -8.38
N VAL A 368 36.25 19.95 -8.46
CA VAL A 368 34.98 20.43 -9.05
C VAL A 368 35.20 20.83 -10.51
N GLY A 369 34.19 20.71 -11.38
CA GLY A 369 34.18 21.30 -12.72
C GLY A 369 32.80 21.29 -13.38
N SER A 370 32.39 22.43 -13.94
CA SER A 370 31.02 22.77 -14.36
C SER A 370 30.79 22.79 -15.89
N ILE A 371 29.51 22.62 -16.28
CA ILE A 371 28.76 23.16 -17.45
C ILE A 371 29.04 22.62 -18.87
N ALA A 372 27.95 22.19 -19.53
CA ALA A 372 27.72 22.41 -20.96
C ALA A 372 26.22 22.63 -21.24
N ILE A 373 25.86 23.86 -21.65
CA ILE A 373 24.54 24.25 -22.18
C ILE A 373 24.62 24.21 -23.70
N LYS A 374 23.62 23.62 -24.36
CA LYS A 374 23.52 23.51 -25.82
C LYS A 374 22.38 24.41 -26.32
N LEU A 375 22.73 25.46 -27.06
CA LEU A 375 21.79 26.30 -27.81
C LEU A 375 21.80 25.88 -29.29
N ILE A 376 20.62 25.70 -29.88
CA ILE A 376 20.45 25.59 -31.33
C ILE A 376 19.57 26.76 -31.78
N LYS A 377 20.15 27.68 -32.55
CA LYS A 377 19.39 28.62 -33.38
C LYS A 377 18.86 27.88 -34.61
N ARG A 378 17.59 28.03 -34.93
CA ARG A 378 17.09 27.81 -36.30
C ARG A 378 16.81 29.16 -36.94
N SER A 379 17.39 29.34 -38.12
CA SER A 379 17.11 30.37 -39.12
C SER A 379 15.69 30.29 -39.64
#